data_AF-A0A972HKN2-F1
#
_entry.id   AF-A0A972HKN2-F1
#
_cell.length_a   1.000
_cell.length_b   1.000
_cell.length_c   1.000
_cell.angle_alpha   90.00
_cell.angle_beta   90.00
_cell.angle_gamma   90.00
#
_symmetry.space_group_name_H-M   'P 1'
#
loop_
_entity.id
_entity.type
_entity.pdbx_description
1 polymer ?
#
loop_
_entity_poly.entity_id
_entity_poly.type
_entity_poly.pdbx_seq_one_letter_code
_entity_poly.pdbx_strand_id
1 'polypeptide(L)' 'MLAYMRRTTIKLSDDVDARLRHEAERRGITISELTREAIETHLGKRRRLGAAASGRSGRDDISERIEEILAKEVVP' A
#
# COMPACT_ATOMS: atom_id res chain seq x y z
N MET A 1 -7.39 -19.04 -16.41
CA MET A 1 -7.24 -19.23 -14.95
C MET A 1 -8.48 -18.63 -14.30
N LEU A 2 -9.46 -19.43 -13.89
CA LEU A 2 -10.63 -18.91 -13.17
C LEU A 2 -10.12 -18.31 -11.87
N ALA A 3 -10.26 -16.99 -11.70
CA ALA A 3 -9.86 -16.31 -10.48
C ALA A 3 -10.78 -16.78 -9.34
N TYR A 4 -10.38 -17.85 -8.65
CA TYR A 4 -11.20 -18.41 -7.58
C TYR A 4 -10.98 -17.59 -6.30
N MET A 5 -12.01 -16.86 -5.91
CA MET A 5 -12.02 -16.15 -4.62
C MET A 5 -12.39 -17.07 -3.47
N ARG A 6 -11.73 -16.88 -2.33
CA ARG A 6 -12.13 -17.49 -1.06
C ARG A 6 -13.33 -16.74 -0.49
N ARG A 7 -14.36 -17.48 -0.04
CA ARG A 7 -15.51 -16.93 0.68
C ARG A 7 -15.20 -16.89 2.17
N THR A 8 -15.33 -15.72 2.77
CA THR A 8 -15.12 -15.51 4.20
C THR A 8 -16.43 -15.03 4.81
N THR A 9 -16.86 -15.68 5.90
CA THR A 9 -18.01 -15.22 6.70
C THR A 9 -17.47 -14.38 7.85
N ILE A 10 -17.91 -13.13 7.94
CA ILE A 10 -17.55 -12.21 9.02
C ILE A 10 -18.80 -11.79 9.80
N LYS A 11 -18.63 -11.48 11.08
CA LYS A 11 -19.69 -10.87 11.90
C LYS A 11 -19.56 -9.36 11.82
N LEU A 12 -20.67 -8.68 11.56
CA LEU A 12 -20.78 -7.22 11.51
C LEU A 12 -21.89 -6.79 12.48
N SER A 13 -21.81 -5.56 12.99
CA SER A 13 -22.97 -4.99 13.69
C SER A 13 -24.07 -4.65 12.68
N ASP A 14 -25.32 -4.64 13.15
CA ASP A 14 -26.49 -4.36 12.32
C ASP A 14 -26.40 -2.98 11.65
N ASP A 15 -25.88 -1.98 12.37
CA ASP A 15 -25.65 -0.63 11.84
C ASP A 15 -24.68 -0.62 10.65
N VAL A 16 -23.63 -1.45 10.70
CA VAL A 16 -22.65 -1.56 9.62
C VAL A 16 -23.25 -2.28 8.42
N ASP A 17 -24.02 -3.35 8.63
CA ASP A 17 -24.72 -4.06 7.55
C ASP A 17 -25.72 -3.15 6.83
N ALA A 18 -26.52 -2.38 7.58
CA ALA A 18 -27.48 -1.43 7.03
C ALA A 18 -26.79 -0.36 6.15
N ARG A 19 -25.69 0.21 6.63
CA ARG A 19 -24.90 1.19 5.87
C ARG A 19 -24.26 0.59 4.62
N LEU A 20 -23.75 -0.65 4.69
CA LEU A 20 -23.19 -1.34 3.54
C LEU A 20 -24.23 -1.58 2.45
N ARG A 21 -25.44 -2.03 2.82
CA ARG A 21 -26.55 -2.24 1.88
C ARG A 21 -26.93 -0.96 1.16
N HIS A 22 -27.17 0.10 1.94
CA HIS A 22 -27.55 1.40 1.39
C HIS A 22 -26.48 1.95 0.43
N GLU A 23 -25.20 1.84 0.78
CA GLU A 23 -24.12 2.33 -0.08
C GLU A 23 -23.94 1.47 -1.34
N ALA A 24 -24.11 0.15 -1.23
CA ALA A 24 -24.08 -0.76 -2.37
C ALA A 24 -25.21 -0.46 -3.36
N GLU A 25 -26.44 -0.25 -2.86
CA GLU A 25 -27.59 0.16 -3.66
C GLU A 25 -27.38 1.52 -4.31
N ARG A 26 -26.91 2.52 -3.54
CA ARG A 26 -26.61 3.87 -4.04
C ARG A 26 -25.59 3.86 -5.17
N ARG A 27 -24.59 2.98 -5.11
CA ARG A 27 -23.54 2.83 -6.13
C ARG A 27 -23.91 1.86 -7.26
N GLY A 28 -25.00 1.10 -7.12
CA GLY A 28 -25.38 0.06 -8.08
C GLY A 28 -24.40 -1.12 -8.14
N ILE A 29 -23.67 -1.41 -7.05
CA ILE A 29 -22.70 -2.50 -6.96
C ILE A 29 -23.11 -3.53 -5.91
N THR A 30 -22.44 -4.69 -5.89
CA THR A 30 -22.74 -5.72 -4.88
C THR A 30 -22.10 -5.40 -3.52
N ILE A 31 -22.70 -5.88 -2.43
CA ILE A 31 -22.11 -5.78 -1.08
C ILE A 31 -20.71 -6.40 -1.05
N SER A 32 -20.50 -7.52 -1.75
CA SER A 32 -19.20 -8.20 -1.85
C SER A 32 -18.14 -7.35 -2.55
N GLU A 33 -18.53 -6.57 -3.56
CA GLU A 33 -17.65 -5.66 -4.27
C GLU A 33 -17.27 -4.46 -3.42
N LEU A 34 -18.26 -3.80 -2.80
CA LEU A 34 -18.03 -2.70 -1.86
C LEU A 34 -17.15 -3.14 -0.68
N THR A 35 -17.41 -4.33 -0.13
CA THR A 35 -16.64 -4.89 0.99
C THR A 35 -15.18 -5.13 0.58
N ARG A 36 -14.94 -5.65 -0.62
CA ARG A 36 -13.59 -5.82 -1.14
C ARG A 36 -12.87 -4.48 -1.32
N GLU A 37 -13.52 -3.51 -1.96
CA GLU A 37 -12.96 -2.16 -2.16
C GLU A 37 -12.58 -1.52 -0.81
N ALA A 38 -13.45 -1.64 0.20
CA ALA A 38 -13.19 -1.13 1.54
C ALA A 38 -12.00 -1.82 2.21
N ILE A 39 -11.91 -3.16 2.12
CA ILE A 39 -10.79 -3.93 2.68
C ILE A 39 -9.48 -3.59 1.96
N GLU A 40 -9.47 -3.53 0.63
CA GLU A 40 -8.29 -3.19 -0.17
C GLU A 40 -7.82 -1.76 0.12
N THR A 41 -8.75 -0.83 0.29
CA THR A 41 -8.45 0.55 0.68
C THR A 41 -7.87 0.62 2.10
N HIS A 42 -8.45 -0.12 3.05
CA HIS A 42 -8.02 -0.14 4.44
C HIS A 42 -6.64 -0.78 4.61
N LEU A 43 -6.38 -1.89 3.92
CA LEU A 43 -5.07 -2.54 3.92
C LEU A 43 -4.03 -1.73 3.11
N GLY A 44 -4.50 -0.84 2.24
CA GLY A 44 -3.69 -0.07 1.32
C GLY A 44 -2.95 -0.95 0.31
N LYS A 45 -2.30 -0.30 -0.67
CA LYS A 45 -1.21 -0.97 -1.38
C LYS A 45 -0.05 -1.09 -0.40
N ARG A 46 0.54 -2.29 -0.26
CA ARG A 46 1.84 -2.46 0.41
C ARG A 46 2.77 -1.41 -0.17
N ARG A 47 3.08 -0.37 0.61
CA ARG A 47 3.81 0.81 0.14
C ARG A 47 5.21 0.35 -0.27
N ARG A 48 5.40 0.02 -1.55
CA ARG A 48 6.74 -0.05 -2.14
C ARG A 48 7.22 1.38 -2.16
N LEU A 49 8.02 1.73 -1.16
CA LEU A 49 8.84 2.94 -1.18
C LEU A 49 9.70 2.84 -2.45
N GLY A 50 9.31 3.52 -3.53
CA GLY A 50 10.10 3.58 -4.77
C GLY A 50 11.47 4.24 -4.56
N ALA A 51 11.62 4.94 -3.44
CA ALA A 51 12.83 5.57 -2.94
C ALA A 51 13.47 4.83 -1.75
N ALA A 52 12.95 3.65 -1.33
CA ALA A 52 13.70 2.86 -0.36
C ALA A 52 15.00 2.42 -1.05
N ALA A 53 16.12 2.92 -0.53
CA ALA A 53 17.46 2.77 -1.11
C ALA A 53 17.78 3.66 -2.33
N SER A 54 16.99 4.68 -2.66
CA SER A 54 17.46 5.72 -3.59
C SER A 54 18.59 6.51 -2.90
N GLY A 55 19.82 6.37 -3.39
CA GLY A 55 21.03 6.87 -2.72
C GLY A 55 21.72 5.86 -1.81
N ARG A 56 21.30 4.58 -1.79
CA ARG A 56 22.08 3.52 -1.13
C ARG A 56 23.35 3.28 -1.94
N SER A 57 24.46 3.80 -1.44
CA SER A 57 25.82 3.60 -1.95
C SER A 57 26.35 2.16 -1.79
N GLY A 58 25.66 1.33 -0.99
CA GLY A 58 26.11 -0.01 -0.59
C GLY A 58 27.25 0.00 0.45
N ARG A 59 27.58 1.18 1.00
CA ARG A 59 28.60 1.38 2.02
C ARG A 59 28.01 2.19 3.16
N ASP A 60 28.31 1.79 4.39
CA ASP A 60 27.70 2.37 5.59
C ASP A 60 28.44 3.65 6.08
N ASP A 61 29.59 3.99 5.49
CA ASP A 61 30.50 5.06 5.91
C ASP A 61 30.48 6.31 5.01
N ILE A 62 29.66 6.35 3.96
CA ILE A 62 29.71 7.45 2.96
C ILE A 62 29.44 8.81 3.58
N SER A 63 28.49 8.91 4.51
CA SER A 63 28.16 10.18 5.18
C SER A 63 29.33 10.72 6.00
N GLU A 64 30.13 9.83 6.58
CA GLU A 64 31.29 10.19 7.40
C GLU A 64 32.48 10.66 6.55
N ARG A 65 32.51 10.23 5.28
CA ARG A 65 33.62 10.47 4.35
C ARG A 65 33.30 11.46 3.24
N ILE A 66 32.19 12.19 3.35
CA ILE A 66 31.69 13.06 2.29
C ILE A 66 32.75 14.05 1.80
N GLU A 67 33.52 14.66 2.70
CA GLU A 67 34.59 15.61 2.37
C GLU A 67 35.74 14.96 1.58
N GLU A 68 36.17 13.76 1.99
CA GLU A 68 37.23 13.01 1.30
C GLU A 68 36.80 12.59 -0.11
N ILE A 69 35.53 12.19 -0.26
CA ILE A 69 34.95 11.76 -1.53
C ILE A 69 34.84 12.94 -2.48
N LEU A 70 34.26 14.06 -2.03
CA LEU A 70 34.12 15.26 -2.83
C LEU A 70 35.48 15.84 -3.24
N ALA A 71 36.47 15.84 -2.33
CA ALA A 71 37.82 16.29 -2.67
C ALA A 71 38.47 15.48 -3.81
N LYS A 72 38.14 14.18 -3.94
CA LYS A 72 38.61 13.34 -5.05
C LYS A 72 37.85 13.56 -6.35
N GLU A 73 36.56 13.88 -6.27
CA GLU A 73 35.69 14.06 -7.45
C GLU A 73 35.77 15.47 -8.06
N VAL A 74 36.19 16.47 -7.29
CA VAL A 74 36.27 17.88 -7.71
C VAL A 74 37.59 18.23 -8.43
N VAL A 75 38.52 17.28 -8.59
CA VAL A 75 39.74 17.50 -9.37
C VAL A 75 39.42 17.33 -10.87
N PRO A 76 39.69 18.33 -11.73
CA PRO A 76 39.41 18.26 -13.17
C PRO A 76 40.25 17.22 -13.92
#